data_AF-A0A453SIA3-F1
#
_entry.id   AF-A0A453SIA3-F1
#
_cell.length_a   1.000
_cell.length_b   1.000
_cell.length_c   1.000
_cell.angle_alpha   90.00
_cell.angle_beta   90.00
_cell.angle_gamma   90.00
#
_symmetry.space_group_name_H-M   'P 1'
#
loop_
_entity.id
_entity.type
_entity.pdbx_description
1 polymer ?
#
loop_
_entity_poly.entity_id
_entity_poly.type
_entity_poly.pdbx_seq_one_letter_code
_entity_poly.pdbx_strand_id
1 'polypeptide(L)'
;MLCFHMTILAFCKVYSLNLWQVTTEDGYILSLKRIPHGVSKTENTTRIPVLLFHGLMVDSVSWVLGTPKQSLGFILADGGFDVWFANTRGTNSSRNHTSLTPDDPEYWNWTWDQLAAYDLPAVLQHVYDHTGGQKVHYIGHSLVR
;
A
#
# COMPACT_ATOMS: atom_id res chain seq x y z
N MET A 1 -11.34 -16.65 2.77
CA MET A 1 -9.89 -16.30 2.70
C MET A 1 -9.17 -16.84 1.48
N LEU A 2 -9.50 -18.01 0.90
CA LEU A 2 -8.80 -18.53 -0.30
C LEU A 2 -8.99 -17.69 -1.57
N CYS A 3 -10.17 -17.08 -1.77
CA CYS A 3 -10.46 -16.30 -2.99
C CYS A 3 -9.52 -15.08 -3.15
N PHE A 4 -9.23 -14.36 -2.05
CA PHE A 4 -8.33 -13.20 -2.05
C PHE A 4 -6.87 -13.56 -2.36
N HIS A 5 -6.42 -14.73 -1.91
CA HIS A 5 -5.05 -15.19 -2.17
C HIS A 5 -4.87 -15.59 -3.65
N MET A 6 -5.90 -16.19 -4.27
CA MET A 6 -5.88 -16.53 -5.69
C MET A 6 -5.91 -15.30 -6.61
N THR A 7 -6.62 -14.24 -6.23
CA THR A 7 -6.67 -12.98 -7.00
C THR A 7 -5.29 -12.31 -7.07
N ILE A 8 -4.58 -12.21 -5.95
CA ILE A 8 -3.21 -11.64 -5.92
C ILE A 8 -2.24 -12.49 -6.76
N LEU A 9 -2.31 -13.82 -6.63
CA LEU A 9 -1.46 -14.76 -7.38
C LEU A 9 -1.69 -14.69 -8.90
N ALA A 10 -2.93 -14.44 -9.34
CA ALA A 10 -3.24 -14.27 -10.75
C ALA A 10 -2.63 -12.98 -11.33
N PHE A 11 -2.61 -11.90 -10.56
CA PHE A 11 -2.04 -10.62 -11.00
C PHE A 11 -0.52 -10.57 -10.96
N CYS A 12 0.13 -11.27 -10.02
CA CYS A 12 1.59 -11.41 -10.02
C CYS A 12 2.16 -12.08 -11.29
N LYS A 13 1.32 -12.79 -12.07
CA LYS A 13 1.72 -13.34 -13.37
C LYS A 13 1.79 -12.30 -14.48
N VAL A 14 1.15 -11.14 -14.29
CA VAL A 14 0.96 -10.11 -15.32
C VAL A 14 1.68 -8.81 -14.93
N TYR A 15 1.59 -8.40 -13.66
CA TYR A 15 2.27 -7.23 -13.10
C TYR A 15 3.39 -7.65 -12.17
N SER A 16 4.51 -6.91 -12.21
CA SER A 16 5.57 -7.05 -11.20
C SER A 16 5.07 -6.47 -9.88
N LEU A 17 4.88 -7.32 -8.87
CA LEU A 17 4.46 -6.91 -7.53
C LEU A 17 5.64 -6.99 -6.57
N ASN A 18 6.06 -5.84 -6.04
CA ASN A 18 7.08 -5.77 -5.00
C ASN A 18 6.41 -5.59 -3.63
N LEU A 19 6.94 -6.25 -2.62
CA LEU A 19 6.49 -6.13 -1.24
C LEU A 19 7.51 -5.34 -0.44
N TRP A 20 7.02 -4.40 0.36
CA TRP A 20 7.82 -3.54 1.21
C TRP A 20 7.28 -3.56 2.63
N GLN A 21 8.15 -3.27 3.59
CA GLN A 21 7.78 -3.07 4.99
C GLN A 21 8.32 -1.72 5.45
N VAL A 22 7.50 -1.03 6.23
CA VAL A 22 7.82 0.26 6.83
C VAL A 22 7.50 0.19 8.31
N THR A 23 8.45 0.60 9.16
CA THR A 23 8.24 0.69 10.60
C THR A 23 7.83 2.11 10.96
N THR A 24 6.71 2.27 11.66
CA THR A 24 6.26 3.55 12.20
C THR A 24 7.09 3.93 13.43
N GLU A 25 7.05 5.20 13.81
CA GLU A 25 7.77 5.71 14.99
C GLU A 25 7.36 4.99 16.28
N ASP A 26 6.07 4.66 16.41
CA ASP A 26 5.52 3.93 17.55
C ASP A 26 5.65 2.40 17.43
N GLY A 27 6.32 1.89 16.40
CA GLY A 27 6.78 0.50 16.33
C GLY A 27 5.91 -0.46 15.52
N TYR A 28 4.82 -0.02 14.91
CA TYR A 28 4.04 -0.87 13.99
C TYR A 28 4.81 -1.12 12.69
N ILE A 29 4.70 -2.34 12.16
CA ILE A 29 5.35 -2.71 10.90
C ILE A 29 4.27 -2.87 9.83
N LEU A 30 4.23 -1.91 8.92
CA LEU A 30 3.25 -1.77 7.86
C LEU A 30 3.74 -2.44 6.59
N SER A 31 2.89 -3.24 5.94
CA SER A 31 3.17 -3.79 4.62
C SER A 31 2.67 -2.85 3.53
N LEU A 32 3.54 -2.56 2.56
CA LEU A 32 3.18 -1.88 1.33
C LEU A 32 3.36 -2.85 0.16
N LYS A 33 2.53 -2.66 -0.87
CA LYS A 33 2.70 -3.33 -2.17
C LYS A 33 3.04 -2.27 -3.20
N ARG A 34 3.78 -2.63 -4.24
CA ARG A 34 4.15 -1.72 -5.33
C ARG A 34 4.05 -2.40 -6.68
N ILE A 35 3.44 -1.72 -7.64
CA ILE A 35 3.50 -2.04 -9.06
C ILE A 35 4.32 -0.93 -9.74
N PRO A 36 5.60 -1.18 -10.08
CA PRO A 36 6.50 -0.14 -10.57
C PRO A 36 6.19 0.30 -12.01
N HIS A 37 5.54 -0.55 -12.80
CA HIS A 37 5.14 -0.26 -14.17
C HIS A 37 3.99 -1.17 -14.61
N GLY A 38 3.24 -0.73 -15.62
CA GLY A 38 2.23 -1.53 -16.29
C GLY A 38 2.79 -2.70 -17.11
N VAL A 39 1.91 -3.43 -17.78
CA VAL A 39 2.27 -4.65 -18.54
C VAL A 39 3.19 -4.34 -19.71
N SER A 40 2.90 -3.26 -20.43
CA SER A 40 3.77 -2.76 -21.48
C SER A 40 4.95 -2.05 -20.83
N LYS A 41 6.12 -2.71 -20.84
CA LYS A 41 7.38 -2.13 -20.35
C LYS A 41 7.76 -0.97 -21.26
N THR A 42 7.31 0.22 -20.94
CA THR A 42 7.90 1.44 -21.48
C THR A 42 9.27 1.61 -20.81
N GLU A 43 10.35 1.31 -21.55
CA GLU A 43 11.71 1.46 -21.06
C GLU A 43 12.01 2.95 -20.77
N ASN A 44 12.71 3.21 -19.66
CA ASN A 44 13.41 4.46 -19.35
C ASN A 44 12.60 5.76 -19.22
N THR A 45 11.54 5.77 -18.41
CA THR A 45 11.01 7.02 -17.86
C THR A 45 10.96 6.97 -16.33
N THR A 46 11.40 8.06 -15.71
CA THR A 46 11.13 8.33 -14.29
C THR A 46 9.61 8.45 -14.14
N ARG A 47 9.00 7.50 -13.43
CA ARG A 47 7.55 7.45 -13.24
C ARG A 47 7.16 8.20 -11.98
N ILE A 48 6.07 8.95 -12.07
CA ILE A 48 5.55 9.72 -10.94
C ILE A 48 4.92 8.74 -9.94
N PRO A 49 5.30 8.78 -8.65
CA PRO A 49 4.74 7.90 -7.65
C PRO A 49 3.31 8.31 -7.25
N VAL A 50 2.44 7.32 -7.16
CA VAL A 50 1.06 7.46 -6.66
C VAL A 50 0.88 6.51 -5.48
N LEU A 51 0.53 7.07 -4.32
CA LEU A 51 0.18 6.33 -3.11
C LEU A 51 -1.34 6.18 -2.99
N LEU A 52 -1.79 4.93 -3.01
CA LEU A 52 -3.18 4.54 -2.80
C LEU A 52 -3.39 4.08 -1.35
N PHE A 53 -4.28 4.76 -0.64
CA PHE A 53 -4.53 4.55 0.78
C PHE A 53 -5.99 4.13 1.00
N HIS A 54 -6.18 2.93 1.54
CA HIS A 54 -7.51 2.31 1.66
C HIS A 54 -8.34 2.90 2.82
N GLY A 55 -9.63 2.56 2.86
CA GLY A 55 -10.56 2.99 3.90
C GLY A 55 -10.70 2.03 5.08
N LEU A 56 -11.65 2.31 5.97
CA LEU A 56 -11.98 1.46 7.12
C LEU A 56 -12.43 0.06 6.69
N MET A 57 -12.01 -0.98 7.43
CA MET A 57 -12.36 -2.40 7.26
C MET A 57 -11.99 -3.02 5.90
N VAL A 58 -11.14 -2.36 5.12
CA VAL A 58 -10.55 -2.90 3.89
C VAL A 58 -9.03 -2.88 4.01
N ASP A 59 -8.33 -3.37 2.98
CA ASP A 59 -6.87 -3.33 2.89
C ASP A 59 -6.43 -2.94 1.46
N SER A 60 -5.12 -2.84 1.22
CA SER A 60 -4.51 -2.50 -0.08
C SER A 60 -5.09 -3.23 -1.30
N VAL A 61 -5.63 -4.45 -1.14
CA VAL A 61 -6.17 -5.24 -2.27
C VAL A 61 -7.40 -4.60 -2.88
N SER A 62 -8.11 -3.71 -2.17
CA SER A 62 -9.33 -3.05 -2.66
C SER A 62 -9.11 -2.32 -3.99
N TRP A 63 -7.88 -1.87 -4.24
CA TRP A 63 -7.49 -1.16 -5.45
C TRP A 63 -7.24 -2.05 -6.66
N VAL A 64 -7.25 -3.37 -6.47
CA VAL A 64 -6.91 -4.39 -7.47
C VAL A 64 -7.91 -5.58 -7.49
N LEU A 65 -9.13 -5.41 -6.97
CA LEU A 65 -10.13 -6.48 -6.93
C LEU A 65 -10.80 -6.79 -8.27
N GLY A 66 -10.91 -5.80 -9.16
CA GLY A 66 -11.51 -5.95 -10.49
C GLY A 66 -10.49 -6.36 -11.56
N THR A 67 -10.93 -6.36 -12.82
CA THR A 67 -10.03 -6.57 -13.96
C THR A 67 -9.03 -5.42 -14.13
N PRO A 68 -7.93 -5.60 -14.90
CA PRO A 68 -6.98 -4.52 -15.22
C PRO A 68 -7.62 -3.20 -15.69
N LYS A 69 -8.74 -3.29 -16.41
CA LYS A 69 -9.47 -2.12 -16.93
C LYS A 69 -10.45 -1.48 -15.94
N GLN A 70 -10.66 -2.08 -14.78
CA GLN A 70 -11.63 -1.63 -13.77
C GLN A 70 -10.99 -1.26 -12.43
N SER A 71 -9.79 -1.78 -12.18
CA SER A 71 -9.05 -1.56 -10.94
C SER A 71 -8.12 -0.36 -11.07
N LEU A 72 -8.30 0.65 -10.23
CA LEU A 72 -7.50 1.88 -10.27
C LEU A 72 -6.00 1.60 -10.21
N GLY A 73 -5.57 0.63 -9.41
CA GLY A 73 -4.15 0.26 -9.30
C GLY A 73 -3.54 -0.17 -10.64
N PHE A 74 -4.28 -0.95 -11.43
CA PHE A 74 -3.81 -1.41 -12.74
C PHE A 74 -3.92 -0.32 -13.81
N ILE A 75 -5.01 0.44 -13.80
CA ILE A 75 -5.21 1.57 -14.72
C ILE A 75 -4.07 2.59 -14.58
N LEU A 76 -3.67 2.92 -13.36
CA LEU A 76 -2.56 3.83 -13.10
C LEU A 76 -1.21 3.25 -13.55
N ALA A 77 -0.95 1.97 -13.25
CA ALA A 77 0.30 1.33 -13.65
C ALA A 77 0.45 1.29 -15.19
N ASP A 78 -0.62 0.92 -15.90
CA ASP A 78 -0.65 0.92 -17.37
C ASP A 78 -0.64 2.35 -17.95
N GLY A 79 -1.12 3.33 -17.18
CA GLY A 79 -1.00 4.76 -17.48
C GLY A 79 0.39 5.34 -17.27
N GLY A 80 1.37 4.56 -16.81
CA GLY A 80 2.77 4.98 -16.66
C GLY A 80 3.13 5.54 -15.27
N PHE A 81 2.30 5.33 -14.26
CA PHE A 81 2.62 5.71 -12.87
C PHE A 81 3.37 4.60 -12.12
N ASP A 82 4.12 4.99 -11.10
CA ASP A 82 4.69 4.07 -10.10
C ASP A 82 3.69 3.95 -8.94
N VAL A 83 3.00 2.81 -8.85
CA VAL A 83 1.82 2.69 -7.98
C VAL A 83 2.18 1.96 -6.68
N TRP A 84 1.92 2.63 -5.57
CA TRP A 84 2.11 2.14 -4.21
C TRP A 84 0.77 1.94 -3.52
N PHE A 85 0.63 0.82 -2.80
CA PHE A 85 -0.56 0.47 -2.06
C PHE A 85 -0.19 0.33 -0.59
N ALA A 86 -0.64 1.25 0.24
CA ALA A 86 -0.40 1.21 1.67
C ALA A 86 -1.37 0.23 2.36
N ASN A 87 -0.93 -0.43 3.42
CA ASN A 87 -1.81 -1.03 4.41
C ASN A 87 -1.59 -0.34 5.76
N THR A 88 -2.66 -0.04 6.45
CA THR A 88 -2.64 0.53 7.82
C THR A 88 -2.43 -0.55 8.87
N ARG A 89 -1.95 -0.15 10.06
CA ARG A 89 -1.81 -1.04 11.24
C ARG A 89 -3.10 -1.83 11.50
N GLY A 90 -2.94 -3.09 11.89
CA GLY A 90 -4.06 -3.98 12.24
C GLY A 90 -4.77 -4.65 11.06
N THR A 91 -4.53 -4.22 9.81
CA THR A 91 -4.92 -4.99 8.61
C THR A 91 -4.17 -6.31 8.56
N ASN A 92 -4.71 -7.31 7.85
CA ASN A 92 -4.11 -8.65 7.80
C ASN A 92 -2.65 -8.67 7.35
N SER A 93 -2.23 -7.74 6.47
CA SER A 93 -0.85 -7.63 5.99
C SER A 93 0.05 -6.74 6.86
N SER A 94 -0.51 -6.01 7.82
CA SER A 94 0.20 -5.11 8.74
C SER A 94 -0.16 -5.43 10.20
N ARG A 95 -0.17 -6.73 10.55
CA ARG A 95 -0.38 -7.26 11.90
C ARG A 95 0.95 -7.62 12.56
N ASN A 96 1.82 -6.64 12.73
CA ASN A 96 3.15 -6.83 13.29
C ASN A 96 3.66 -5.56 13.98
N HIS A 97 4.51 -5.73 14.99
CA HIS A 97 5.09 -4.65 15.78
C HIS A 97 6.49 -5.04 16.25
N THR A 98 7.32 -4.06 16.58
CA THR A 98 8.68 -4.25 17.11
C THR A 98 8.76 -4.86 18.50
N SER A 99 7.66 -4.89 19.27
CA SER A 99 7.65 -5.26 20.68
C SER A 99 6.34 -5.88 21.18
N LEU A 100 5.23 -5.59 20.50
CA LEU A 100 3.90 -6.12 20.82
C LEU A 100 3.49 -7.22 19.85
N THR A 101 2.56 -8.07 20.26
CA THR A 101 1.90 -9.06 19.42
C THR A 101 0.41 -8.74 19.31
N PRO A 102 -0.29 -9.22 18.27
CA PRO A 102 -1.74 -9.07 18.17
C PRO A 102 -2.56 -9.70 19.32
N ASP A 103 -1.94 -10.51 20.18
CA ASP A 103 -2.57 -11.08 21.38
C ASP A 103 -2.53 -10.10 22.57
N ASP A 104 -1.67 -9.07 22.52
CA ASP A 104 -1.57 -8.04 23.55
C ASP A 104 -2.67 -6.98 23.34
N PRO A 105 -3.52 -6.67 24.34
CA PRO A 105 -4.54 -5.63 24.21
C PRO A 105 -3.99 -4.26 23.81
N GLU A 106 -2.79 -3.93 24.27
CA GLU A 106 -2.07 -2.70 23.97
C GLU A 106 -1.77 -2.56 22.46
N TYR A 107 -1.60 -3.67 21.74
CA TYR A 107 -1.42 -3.66 20.28
C TYR A 107 -2.63 -3.04 19.57
N TRP A 108 -3.82 -3.13 20.15
CA TRP A 108 -5.06 -2.61 19.58
C TRP A 108 -5.47 -1.25 20.14
N ASN A 109 -4.67 -0.67 21.03
CA ASN A 109 -4.96 0.61 21.68
C ASN A 109 -4.53 1.81 20.81
N TRP A 110 -5.16 1.96 19.66
CA TRP A 110 -4.96 3.09 18.74
C TRP A 110 -6.29 3.52 18.11
N THR A 111 -6.32 4.77 17.68
CA THR A 111 -7.42 5.38 16.93
C THR A 111 -6.92 5.87 15.57
N TRP A 112 -7.79 6.55 14.83
CA TRP A 112 -7.43 7.22 13.59
C TRP A 112 -6.33 8.28 13.76
N ASP A 113 -6.18 8.82 14.97
CA ASP A 113 -5.16 9.82 15.27
C ASP A 113 -3.76 9.23 15.06
N GLN A 114 -3.52 7.99 15.50
CA GLN A 114 -2.25 7.31 15.26
C GLN A 114 -2.03 6.96 13.78
N LEU A 115 -3.09 6.68 13.01
CA LEU A 115 -2.93 6.49 11.57
C LEU A 115 -2.45 7.77 10.87
N ALA A 116 -3.02 8.91 11.25
CA ALA A 116 -2.64 10.20 10.68
C ALA A 116 -1.27 10.66 11.17
N ALA A 117 -0.93 10.42 12.44
CA ALA A 117 0.31 10.86 13.06
C ALA A 117 1.53 9.99 12.71
N TYR A 118 1.33 8.67 12.53
CA TYR A 118 2.44 7.72 12.41
C TYR A 118 2.41 6.91 11.11
N ASP A 119 1.28 6.29 10.74
CA ASP A 119 1.22 5.43 9.56
C ASP A 119 1.41 6.23 8.27
N LEU A 120 0.61 7.29 8.09
CA LEU A 120 0.65 8.08 6.86
C LEU A 120 2.02 8.76 6.64
N PRO A 121 2.64 9.42 7.64
CA PRO A 121 3.98 9.99 7.47
C PRO A 121 5.04 8.94 7.17
N ALA A 122 5.03 7.80 7.87
CA ALA A 122 6.03 6.74 7.65
C ALA A 122 5.94 6.18 6.22
N VAL A 123 4.73 5.91 5.74
CA VAL A 123 4.49 5.41 4.37
C VAL A 123 4.85 6.45 3.33
N LEU A 124 4.41 7.70 3.49
CA LEU A 124 4.72 8.78 2.54
C LEU A 124 6.23 9.04 2.45
N GLN A 125 6.91 9.11 3.59
CA GLN A 125 8.35 9.30 3.66
C GLN A 125 9.09 8.16 2.97
N HIS A 126 8.69 6.91 3.23
CA HIS A 126 9.28 5.76 2.54
C HIS A 126 9.16 5.85 1.02
N VAL A 127 7.97 6.19 0.50
CA VAL A 127 7.76 6.33 -0.95
C VAL A 127 8.56 7.51 -1.52
N TYR A 128 8.59 8.65 -0.81
CA TYR A 128 9.37 9.83 -1.19
C TYR A 128 10.85 9.49 -1.32
N ASP A 129 11.44 8.85 -0.30
CA ASP A 129 12.85 8.49 -0.28
C ASP A 129 13.17 7.42 -1.34
N HIS A 130 12.34 6.39 -1.45
CA HIS A 130 12.54 5.31 -2.42
C HIS A 130 12.52 5.82 -3.87
N THR A 131 11.75 6.87 -4.14
CA THR A 131 11.56 7.42 -5.49
C THR A 131 12.55 8.56 -5.80
N GLY A 132 13.55 8.80 -4.94
CA GLY A 132 14.57 9.83 -5.13
C GLY A 132 14.07 11.25 -4.84
N GLY A 133 13.13 11.39 -3.90
CA GLY A 133 12.59 12.68 -3.45
C GLY A 133 11.53 13.28 -4.38
N GLN A 134 10.84 12.45 -5.15
CA GLN A 134 9.75 12.90 -6.01
C GLN A 134 8.50 13.24 -5.18
N LYS A 135 7.75 14.28 -5.61
CA LYS A 135 6.42 14.55 -5.02
C LYS A 135 5.50 13.37 -5.28
N VAL A 136 4.84 12.89 -4.22
CA VAL A 136 3.94 11.73 -4.26
C VAL A 136 2.50 12.20 -4.44
N HIS A 137 1.80 11.68 -5.45
CA HIS A 137 0.35 11.86 -5.55
C HIS A 137 -0.35 10.95 -4.56
N TYR A 138 -1.27 11.49 -3.77
CA TYR A 138 -2.00 10.75 -2.76
C TYR A 138 -3.46 10.56 -3.18
N ILE A 139 -3.97 9.33 -3.09
CA ILE A 139 -5.39 9.01 -3.30
C ILE A 139 -5.87 8.19 -2.11
N GLY A 140 -6.74 8.80 -1.30
CA GLY A 140 -7.42 8.16 -0.17
C GLY A 140 -8.86 7.78 -0.49
N HIS A 141 -9.36 6.71 0.13
CA HIS A 141 -10.78 6.35 0.09
C HIS A 141 -11.39 6.31 1.49
N SER A 142 -12.56 6.94 1.64
CA SER A 142 -13.40 6.94 2.85
C SER A 142 -12.76 7.62 4.06
N LEU A 143 -11.87 6.93 4.75
CA LEU A 143 -11.38 7.30 6.07
C LEU A 143 -10.34 8.44 6.05
N VAL A 144 -9.61 8.51 4.95
CA VAL A 144 -8.49 9.42 4.76
C VAL A 144 -8.88 10.44 3.70
N ARG A 145 -9.00 11.70 4.11
CA ARG A 145 -9.23 12.84 3.23
C ARG A 145 -8.28 13.97 3.59
#